data_AF-W4FA48-F1
#
_entry.id   AF-W4FA48-F1
#
_cell.length_a   1.000
_cell.length_b   1.000
_cell.length_c   1.000
_cell.angle_alpha   90.00
_cell.angle_beta   90.00
_cell.angle_gamma   90.00
#
_symmetry.space_group_name_H-M   'P 1'
#
loop_
_entity.id
_entity.type
_entity.pdbx_description
1 polymer ?
#
loop_
_entity_poly.entity_id
_entity_poly.type
_entity_poly.pdbx_seq_one_letter_code
_entity_poly.pdbx_strand_id
1 'polypeptide(L)'
;MEGIKMLQQSTLDDDMLSEIVDAVFDSSSSDSEASSTYKKPHGGSRPGRAPNVNRGHAMGGDRLYQDYFAPNAVYNERLFRRRFRMQRELFIRIVQGIKTHDEYFEQRFNALNVPGLSTLQKITAAIRQLAYGTPADACDEYIRISESTAQKCLDKFAQVQL
;
A
#
# COMPACT_ATOMS: atom_id res chain seq x y z
N MET A 1 -24.14 6.37 -57.55
CA MET A 1 -23.70 5.59 -56.37
C MET A 1 -22.57 6.38 -55.74
N GLU A 2 -22.89 7.43 -54.98
CA GLU A 2 -23.19 7.37 -53.53
C GLU A 2 -22.07 6.60 -52.81
N GLY A 3 -21.12 7.33 -52.21
CA GLY A 3 -21.12 7.56 -50.76
C GLY A 3 -20.23 6.50 -50.12
N ILE A 4 -19.05 6.82 -49.60
CA ILE A 4 -18.84 7.19 -48.19
C ILE A 4 -17.56 8.04 -48.11
N LYS A 5 -17.70 9.23 -47.53
CA LYS A 5 -16.61 10.07 -47.01
C LYS A 5 -16.75 10.04 -45.49
N MET A 6 -15.63 10.19 -44.77
CA MET A 6 -15.46 10.24 -43.30
C MET A 6 -15.32 8.86 -42.64
N LEU A 7 -14.33 8.58 -41.80
CA LEU A 7 -13.67 9.42 -40.79
C LEU A 7 -12.17 9.16 -40.75
N GLN A 8 -11.38 10.24 -40.76
CA GLN A 8 -9.99 10.24 -40.34
C GLN A 8 -10.02 10.44 -38.82
N GLN A 9 -9.64 9.43 -38.04
CA GLN A 9 -9.43 9.60 -36.61
C GLN A 9 -8.14 10.42 -36.44
N SER A 10 -8.32 11.70 -36.09
CA SER A 10 -7.27 12.57 -35.59
C SER A 10 -6.72 11.98 -34.28
N THR A 11 -5.47 11.52 -34.32
CA THR A 11 -4.69 11.23 -33.12
C THR A 11 -4.41 12.55 -32.42
N LEU A 12 -4.75 12.64 -31.13
CA LEU A 12 -4.37 13.76 -30.27
C LEU A 12 -2.84 13.83 -30.25
N ASP A 13 -2.28 14.97 -30.62
CA ASP A 13 -0.83 15.21 -30.68
C ASP A 13 -0.22 15.12 -29.26
N ASP A 14 0.96 14.48 -29.14
CA ASP A 14 1.67 14.24 -27.86
C ASP A 14 1.94 15.53 -27.06
N ASP A 15 1.98 16.69 -27.73
CA ASP A 15 2.14 18.00 -27.10
C ASP A 15 0.92 18.38 -26.24
N MET A 16 -0.31 18.08 -26.67
CA MET A 16 -1.52 18.31 -25.87
C MET A 16 -1.58 17.40 -24.64
N LEU A 17 -1.02 16.18 -24.75
CA LEU A 17 -0.96 15.26 -23.61
C LEU A 17 0.02 15.75 -22.55
N SER A 18 1.13 16.39 -22.94
CA SER A 18 2.10 17.01 -22.03
C SER A 18 1.49 18.18 -21.24
N GLU A 19 0.70 19.02 -21.91
CA GLU A 19 0.05 20.18 -21.28
C GLU A 19 -1.04 19.76 -20.28
N ILE A 20 -1.74 18.65 -20.56
CA ILE A 20 -2.73 18.07 -19.64
C ILE A 20 -2.06 17.47 -18.40
N VAL A 21 -0.92 16.77 -18.53
CA VAL A 21 -0.22 16.20 -17.36
C VAL A 21 0.38 17.30 -16.48
N ASP A 22 0.90 18.37 -17.07
CA ASP A 22 1.43 19.52 -16.31
C ASP A 22 0.30 20.27 -15.57
N ALA A 23 -0.87 20.45 -16.20
CA ALA A 23 -2.04 21.06 -15.56
C ALA A 23 -2.63 20.21 -14.42
N VAL A 24 -2.62 18.88 -14.57
CA VAL A 24 -3.04 17.94 -13.50
C VAL A 24 -2.04 17.91 -12.35
N PHE A 25 -0.75 18.07 -12.63
CA PHE A 25 0.30 18.10 -11.61
C PHE A 25 0.24 19.38 -10.75
N ASP A 26 0.03 20.54 -11.37
CA ASP A 26 -0.06 21.85 -10.68
C ASP A 26 -1.33 22.00 -9.82
N SER A 27 -2.40 21.28 -10.16
CA SER A 27 -3.66 21.27 -9.39
C SER A 27 -3.56 20.58 -8.01
N SER A 28 -2.42 19.95 -7.69
CA SER A 28 -2.17 19.30 -6.39
C SER A 28 -1.27 20.08 -5.44
N SER A 29 -0.75 21.24 -5.87
CA SER A 29 0.15 22.09 -5.08
C SER A 29 -0.52 23.34 -4.53
N SER A 30 -1.49 23.17 -3.64
CA SER A 30 -1.73 24.13 -2.56
C SER A 30 -2.54 23.47 -1.45
N ASP A 31 -1.82 22.90 -0.48
CA ASP A 31 -2.12 23.04 0.95
C ASP A 31 -0.90 22.58 1.74
N SER A 32 0.09 23.48 1.77
CA SER A 32 1.10 23.53 2.82
C SER A 32 0.43 23.96 4.12
N GLU A 33 -0.02 23.00 4.93
CA GLU A 33 -0.38 23.24 6.33
C GLU A 33 0.68 22.62 7.22
N ALA A 34 1.33 23.50 7.98
CA ALA A 34 2.38 23.19 8.93
C ALA A 34 1.99 22.00 9.82
N SER A 35 2.85 20.97 9.88
CA SER A 35 2.71 19.84 10.80
C SER A 35 2.89 20.30 12.25
N SER A 36 1.83 20.90 12.79
CA SER A 36 1.65 21.07 14.22
C SER A 36 1.41 19.68 14.82
N THR A 37 2.21 19.30 15.82
CA THR A 37 2.16 18.00 16.49
C THR A 37 0.94 17.81 17.39
N TYR A 38 -0.23 18.34 17.01
CA TYR A 38 -1.48 18.10 17.72
C TYR A 38 -1.99 16.69 17.41
N LYS A 39 -1.70 15.75 18.31
CA LYS A 39 -2.37 14.45 18.33
C LYS A 39 -3.86 14.70 18.61
N LYS A 40 -4.70 14.71 17.57
CA LYS A 40 -6.16 14.70 17.74
C LYS A 40 -6.53 13.51 18.65
N PRO A 41 -7.38 13.70 19.68
CA PRO A 41 -7.76 12.60 20.55
C PRO A 41 -8.36 11.48 19.71
N HIS A 42 -7.87 10.25 19.89
CA HIS A 42 -8.41 9.08 19.23
C HIS A 42 -9.87 8.93 19.67
N GLY A 43 -10.81 9.26 18.78
CA GLY A 43 -12.23 9.10 19.04
C GLY A 43 -12.54 7.63 19.29
N GLY A 44 -13.00 7.32 20.50
CA GLY A 44 -13.47 5.99 20.86
C GLY A 44 -14.69 5.59 20.03
N SER A 45 -15.29 4.45 20.39
CA SER A 45 -16.55 4.02 19.79
C SER A 45 -17.60 5.11 19.96
N ARG A 46 -18.07 5.69 18.85
CA ARG A 46 -19.17 6.64 18.83
C ARG A 46 -20.47 5.87 18.57
N PRO A 47 -21.58 6.20 19.25
CA PRO A 47 -22.89 5.66 18.89
C PRO A 47 -23.14 5.80 17.38
N GLY A 48 -23.54 4.71 16.72
CA GLY A 48 -23.77 4.67 15.27
C GLY A 48 -22.55 4.32 14.39
N ARG A 49 -21.34 4.19 14.95
CA ARG A 49 -20.19 3.70 14.18
C ARG A 49 -20.30 2.18 14.00
N ALA A 50 -20.31 1.72 12.76
CA ALA A 50 -20.29 0.29 12.45
C ALA A 50 -19.03 -0.39 13.04
N PRO A 51 -19.14 -1.64 13.50
CA PRO A 51 -18.00 -2.39 14.00
C PRO A 51 -16.96 -2.60 12.88
N ASN A 52 -15.69 -2.74 13.28
CA ASN A 52 -14.63 -3.08 12.33
C ASN A 52 -14.90 -4.48 11.76
N VAL A 53 -14.90 -4.60 10.44
CA VAL A 53 -15.04 -5.90 9.76
C VAL A 53 -13.86 -6.80 10.12
N ASN A 54 -14.16 -8.03 10.58
CA ASN A 54 -13.15 -9.05 10.82
C ASN A 54 -12.65 -9.62 9.48
N ARG A 55 -11.46 -9.15 9.07
CA ARG A 55 -10.80 -9.59 7.83
C ARG A 55 -10.02 -10.89 7.99
N GLY A 56 -9.92 -11.47 9.18
CA GLY A 56 -9.08 -12.66 9.39
C GLY A 56 -7.61 -12.35 9.10
N HIS A 57 -7.11 -11.21 9.57
CA HIS A 57 -5.77 -10.74 9.24
C HIS A 57 -4.65 -11.67 9.73
N ALA A 58 -4.88 -12.44 10.80
CA ALA A 58 -3.91 -13.44 11.27
C ALA A 58 -3.67 -14.50 10.19
N MET A 59 -4.75 -15.10 9.67
CA MET A 59 -4.67 -16.08 8.58
C MET A 59 -4.06 -15.48 7.30
N GLY A 60 -4.35 -14.20 7.02
CA GLY A 60 -3.71 -13.48 5.91
C GLY A 60 -2.20 -13.36 6.08
N GLY A 61 -1.74 -13.08 7.30
CA GLY A 61 -0.31 -13.00 7.64
C GLY A 61 0.39 -14.35 7.53
N ASP A 62 -0.23 -15.41 8.04
CA ASP A 62 0.31 -16.76 7.95
C ASP A 62 0.42 -17.21 6.49
N ARG A 63 -0.62 -16.96 5.69
CA ARG A 63 -0.61 -17.26 4.25
C ARG A 63 0.49 -16.48 3.53
N LEU A 64 0.64 -15.18 3.81
CA LEU A 64 1.70 -14.37 3.24
C LEU A 64 3.10 -14.94 3.54
N TYR A 65 3.32 -15.39 4.78
CA TYR A 65 4.58 -16.02 5.16
C TYR A 65 4.82 -17.33 4.41
N GLN A 66 3.83 -18.22 4.38
CA GLN A 66 3.91 -19.50 3.68
C GLN A 66 4.15 -19.34 2.17
N ASP A 67 3.53 -18.33 1.57
CA ASP A 67 3.61 -18.11 0.12
C ASP A 67 5.01 -17.63 -0.33
N TYR A 68 5.71 -16.82 0.46
CA TYR A 68 6.93 -16.13 0.01
C TYR A 68 8.19 -16.35 0.86
N PHE A 69 8.02 -16.53 2.17
CA PHE A 69 9.12 -16.42 3.15
C PHE A 69 9.45 -17.73 3.86
N ALA A 70 8.54 -18.71 3.83
CA ALA A 70 8.82 -20.04 4.35
C ALA A 70 9.99 -20.73 3.60
N PRO A 71 10.69 -21.68 4.24
CA PRO A 71 11.75 -22.46 3.57
C PRO A 71 11.27 -23.14 2.28
N ASN A 72 10.03 -23.67 2.30
CA ASN A 72 9.37 -24.31 1.16
C ASN A 72 8.25 -23.41 0.61
N ALA A 73 8.57 -22.14 0.34
CA ALA A 73 7.60 -21.16 -0.15
C ALA A 73 6.98 -21.55 -1.50
N VAL A 74 5.68 -21.28 -1.66
CA VAL A 74 4.94 -21.52 -2.91
C VAL A 74 5.56 -20.76 -4.08
N TYR A 75 5.98 -19.52 -3.85
CA TYR A 75 6.63 -18.68 -4.84
C TYR A 75 8.14 -18.69 -4.65
N ASN A 76 8.84 -19.39 -5.55
CA ASN A 76 10.30 -19.40 -5.60
C ASN A 76 10.90 -18.01 -5.88
N GLU A 77 12.22 -17.89 -5.74
CA GLU A 77 12.95 -16.60 -5.85
C GLU A 77 12.66 -15.83 -7.16
N ARG A 78 12.50 -16.54 -8.28
CA ARG A 78 12.15 -15.93 -9.57
C ARG A 78 10.76 -15.30 -9.53
N LEU A 79 9.78 -16.01 -8.98
CA LEU A 79 8.41 -15.51 -8.85
C LEU A 79 8.32 -14.39 -7.80
N PHE A 80 9.07 -14.50 -6.70
CA PHE A 80 9.21 -13.45 -5.70
C PHE A 80 9.67 -12.15 -6.35
N ARG A 81 10.77 -12.19 -7.11
CA ARG A 81 11.31 -11.00 -7.79
C ARG A 81 10.32 -10.36 -8.76
N ARG A 82 9.57 -11.16 -9.51
CA ARG A 82 8.52 -10.64 -10.40
C ARG A 82 7.40 -9.92 -9.61
N ARG A 83 7.05 -10.43 -8.43
CA ARG A 83 5.94 -9.94 -7.59
C ARG A 83 6.30 -8.78 -6.66
N PHE A 84 7.55 -8.67 -6.24
CA PHE A 84 8.02 -7.61 -5.34
C PHE A 84 8.98 -6.62 -6.01
N ARG A 85 9.34 -6.87 -7.27
CA ARG A 85 10.31 -6.08 -8.05
C ARG A 85 11.72 -6.00 -7.44
N MET A 86 12.02 -6.89 -6.48
CA MET A 86 13.30 -6.96 -5.78
C MET A 86 13.62 -8.38 -5.34
N GLN A 87 14.87 -8.63 -4.96
CA GLN A 87 15.27 -9.93 -4.39
C GLN A 87 14.69 -10.11 -2.98
N ARG A 88 14.46 -11.36 -2.58
CA ARG A 88 13.89 -11.66 -1.26
C ARG A 88 14.80 -11.22 -0.11
N GLU A 89 16.12 -11.36 -0.28
CA GLU A 89 17.09 -10.91 0.71
C GLU A 89 17.03 -9.39 0.94
N LEU A 90 16.87 -8.60 -0.14
CA LEU A 90 16.72 -7.16 -0.03
C LEU A 90 15.43 -6.79 0.71
N PHE A 91 14.33 -7.48 0.42
CA PHE A 91 13.08 -7.30 1.16
C PHE A 91 13.27 -7.56 2.66
N ILE A 92 13.96 -8.65 3.03
CA ILE A 92 14.22 -8.97 4.44
C ILE A 92 15.08 -7.89 5.11
N ARG A 93 16.09 -7.36 4.43
CA ARG A 93 16.90 -6.24 4.94
C ARG A 93 16.07 -4.98 5.14
N ILE A 94 15.18 -4.65 4.21
CA ILE A 94 14.24 -3.52 4.35
C ILE A 94 13.35 -3.73 5.58
N VAL A 95 12.80 -4.93 5.76
CA VAL A 95 11.99 -5.26 6.95
C VAL A 95 12.76 -5.02 8.24
N GLN A 96 14.02 -5.49 8.30
CA GLN A 96 14.87 -5.30 9.48
C GLN A 96 15.16 -3.81 9.73
N GLY A 97 15.56 -3.06 8.69
CA GLY A 97 15.82 -1.62 8.82
C GLY A 97 14.60 -0.85 9.31
N ILE A 98 13.45 -1.04 8.65
CA ILE A 98 12.21 -0.34 9.02
C ILE A 98 11.78 -0.67 10.45
N LYS A 99 11.91 -1.94 10.86
CA LYS A 99 11.55 -2.36 12.21
C LYS A 99 12.39 -1.63 13.27
N THR A 100 13.65 -1.34 12.97
CA THR A 100 14.53 -0.57 13.86
C THR A 100 14.17 0.93 13.90
N HIS A 101 13.61 1.48 12.82
CA HIS A 101 13.34 2.92 12.71
C HIS A 101 11.95 3.36 13.19
N ASP A 102 10.88 2.58 12.95
CA ASP A 102 9.53 2.95 13.38
C ASP A 102 8.78 1.76 14.02
N GLU A 103 8.52 1.89 15.33
CA GLU A 103 7.75 0.93 16.13
C GLU A 103 6.33 0.66 15.60
N TYR A 104 5.81 1.53 14.74
CA TYR A 104 4.53 1.30 14.06
C TYR A 104 4.54 -0.01 13.28
N PHE A 105 5.67 -0.40 12.70
CA PHE A 105 5.78 -1.63 11.92
C PHE A 105 5.90 -2.88 12.78
N GLU A 106 6.22 -2.76 14.06
CA GLU A 106 6.22 -3.91 14.96
C GLU A 106 4.81 -4.47 15.15
N GLN A 107 4.72 -5.80 15.28
CA GLN A 107 3.47 -6.46 15.61
C GLN A 107 3.15 -6.20 17.08
N ARG A 108 1.99 -5.60 17.33
CA ARG A 108 1.51 -5.31 18.69
C ARG A 108 0.40 -6.27 19.08
N PHE A 109 0.29 -6.54 20.36
CA PHE A 109 -0.81 -7.32 20.94
C PHE A 109 -1.86 -6.37 21.50
N ASN A 110 -3.12 -6.73 21.37
CA ASN A 110 -4.19 -5.98 22.02
C ASN A 110 -4.29 -6.36 23.51
N ALA A 111 -5.18 -5.68 24.26
CA ALA A 111 -5.39 -5.95 25.68
C ALA A 111 -5.88 -7.39 25.99
N LEU A 112 -6.33 -8.13 24.98
CA LEU A 112 -6.75 -9.53 25.08
C LEU A 112 -5.64 -10.50 24.63
N ASN A 113 -4.39 -10.04 24.50
CA ASN A 113 -3.24 -10.80 23.98
C ASN A 113 -3.46 -11.41 22.59
N VAL A 114 -4.34 -10.83 21.78
CA VAL A 114 -4.50 -11.21 20.37
C VAL A 114 -3.48 -10.42 19.54
N PRO A 115 -2.65 -11.10 18.72
CA PRO A 115 -1.69 -10.42 17.86
C PRO A 115 -2.40 -9.59 16.79
N GLY A 116 -1.95 -8.35 16.62
CA GLY A 116 -2.39 -7.48 15.53
C GLY A 116 -1.70 -7.82 14.19
N LEU A 117 -1.72 -6.87 13.27
CA LEU A 117 -1.06 -7.00 11.96
C LEU A 117 0.45 -7.23 12.11
N SER A 118 0.96 -8.24 11.39
CA SER A 118 2.39 -8.54 11.36
C SER A 118 3.18 -7.46 10.61
N THR A 119 4.46 -7.35 10.94
CA THR A 119 5.41 -6.46 10.24
C THR A 119 5.45 -6.75 8.74
N LEU A 120 5.49 -8.03 8.36
CA LEU A 120 5.51 -8.45 6.96
C LEU A 120 4.26 -7.98 6.21
N GLN A 121 3.07 -8.06 6.81
CA GLN A 121 1.85 -7.59 6.18
C GLN A 121 1.86 -6.08 5.95
N LYS A 122 2.26 -5.30 6.96
CA LYS A 122 2.33 -3.83 6.86
C LYS A 122 3.30 -3.37 5.76
N ILE A 123 4.50 -3.93 5.75
CA ILE A 123 5.55 -3.59 4.77
C ILE A 123 5.17 -4.08 3.37
N THR A 124 4.59 -5.28 3.26
CA THR A 124 4.08 -5.79 1.97
C THR A 124 3.00 -4.89 1.39
N ALA A 125 2.09 -4.35 2.22
CA ALA A 125 1.08 -3.42 1.76
C ALA A 125 1.69 -2.13 1.20
N ALA A 126 2.66 -1.53 1.90
CA ALA A 126 3.36 -0.34 1.41
C ALA A 126 4.11 -0.61 0.09
N ILE A 127 4.92 -1.67 0.04
CA ILE A 127 5.72 -2.01 -1.15
C ILE A 127 4.83 -2.33 -2.35
N ARG A 128 3.69 -3.01 -2.17
CA ARG A 128 2.77 -3.30 -3.28
C ARG A 128 2.09 -2.05 -3.81
N GLN A 129 1.70 -1.13 -2.93
CA GLN A 129 1.18 0.17 -3.35
C GLN A 129 2.24 0.92 -4.18
N LEU A 130 3.52 0.95 -3.76
CA LEU A 130 4.60 1.61 -4.51
C LEU A 130 4.96 0.91 -5.83
N ALA A 131 5.05 -0.43 -5.83
CA ALA A 131 5.56 -1.18 -6.98
C ALA A 131 4.56 -1.26 -8.14
N TYR A 132 3.26 -1.12 -7.85
CA TYR A 132 2.19 -1.33 -8.83
C TYR A 132 1.20 -0.17 -8.92
N GLY A 133 1.32 0.87 -8.08
CA GLY A 133 0.27 1.89 -7.95
C GLY A 133 -1.06 1.28 -7.49
N THR A 134 -1.02 0.18 -6.74
CA THR A 134 -2.24 -0.53 -6.29
C THR A 134 -3.04 0.38 -5.36
N PRO A 135 -4.35 0.54 -5.54
CA PRO A 135 -5.16 1.30 -4.61
C PRO A 135 -5.19 0.62 -3.24
N ALA A 136 -5.31 1.42 -2.18
CA ALA A 136 -5.14 0.93 -0.81
C ALA A 136 -6.22 -0.08 -0.37
N ASP A 137 -7.40 -0.03 -0.96
CA ASP A 137 -8.52 -0.93 -0.71
C ASP A 137 -8.26 -2.36 -1.22
N ALA A 138 -7.57 -2.49 -2.37
CA ALA A 138 -7.19 -3.80 -2.93
C ALA A 138 -6.21 -4.60 -2.04
N CYS A 139 -5.56 -3.95 -1.06
CA CYS A 139 -4.75 -4.66 -0.07
C CYS A 139 -5.59 -5.58 0.84
N ASP A 140 -6.91 -5.36 0.95
CA ASP A 140 -7.81 -6.16 1.80
C ASP A 140 -8.04 -7.57 1.26
N GLU A 141 -7.91 -7.78 -0.05
CA GLU A 141 -8.18 -9.10 -0.66
C GLU A 141 -7.13 -10.13 -0.25
N TYR A 142 -5.85 -9.79 -0.43
CA TYR A 142 -4.75 -10.72 -0.20
C TYR A 142 -4.04 -10.52 1.13
N ILE A 143 -3.69 -9.27 1.48
CA ILE A 143 -2.92 -8.96 2.70
C ILE A 143 -3.84 -8.95 3.92
N ARG A 144 -5.15 -8.76 3.70
CA ARG A 144 -6.22 -8.71 4.73
C ARG A 144 -6.05 -7.50 5.66
N ILE A 145 -5.71 -6.36 5.06
CA ILE A 145 -5.56 -5.06 5.74
C ILE A 145 -6.63 -4.10 5.22
N SER A 146 -7.24 -3.30 6.10
CA SER A 146 -8.18 -2.24 5.70
C SER A 146 -7.47 -1.10 4.98
N GLU A 147 -8.13 -0.48 4.00
CA GLU A 147 -7.64 0.66 3.22
C GLU A 147 -6.89 1.72 4.04
N SER A 148 -7.51 2.28 5.07
CA SER A 148 -6.90 3.34 5.91
C SER A 148 -5.61 2.92 6.60
N THR A 149 -5.47 1.63 6.90
CA THR A 149 -4.23 1.08 7.47
C THR A 149 -3.19 0.85 6.39
N ALA A 150 -3.59 0.46 5.18
CA ALA A 150 -2.69 0.31 4.04
C ALA A 150 -2.10 1.67 3.61
N GLN A 151 -2.92 2.72 3.53
CA GLN A 151 -2.47 4.10 3.30
C GLN A 151 -1.49 4.55 4.38
N LYS A 152 -1.84 4.34 5.65
CA LYS A 152 -0.95 4.69 6.77
C LYS A 152 0.38 3.93 6.73
N CYS A 153 0.38 2.66 6.29
CA CYS A 153 1.62 1.90 6.09
C CYS A 153 2.48 2.53 4.99
N LEU A 154 1.88 2.98 3.90
CA LEU A 154 2.58 3.66 2.81
C LEU A 154 3.20 4.98 3.29
N ASP A 155 2.41 5.84 3.95
CA ASP A 155 2.90 7.13 4.46
C ASP A 155 4.07 6.95 5.41
N LYS A 156 3.92 6.01 6.36
CA LYS A 156 4.97 5.69 7.33
C LYS A 156 6.20 5.11 6.67
N PHE A 157 6.03 4.25 5.67
CA PHE A 157 7.13 3.64 4.94
C PHE A 157 7.93 4.70 4.18
N ALA A 158 7.26 5.64 3.52
CA ALA A 158 7.90 6.71 2.75
C ALA A 158 8.66 7.72 3.63
N GLN A 159 8.31 7.82 4.92
CA GLN A 159 9.00 8.68 5.89
C GLN A 159 10.27 8.04 6.48
N VAL A 160 10.45 6.72 6.33
CA VAL A 160 11.66 6.05 6.83
C VAL A 160 12.82 6.34 5.88
N GLN A 161 13.81 7.08 6.37
CA GLN A 161 15.13 7.15 5.74
C GLN A 161 15.94 5.93 6.20
N LEU A 162 16.15 4.98 5.29
CA LEU A 162 16.97 3.77 5.45
C LEU A 162 18.45 4.03 5.22
#